data_AF-A0A3C1FW26-F1
#
_entry.id   AF-A0A3C1FW26-F1
#
_cell.length_a   1.000
_cell.length_b   1.000
_cell.length_c   1.000
_cell.angle_alpha   90.00
_cell.angle_beta   90.00
_cell.angle_gamma   90.00
#
_symmetry.space_group_name_H-M   'P 1'
#
loop_
_entity.id
_entity.type
_entity.pdbx_description
1 polymer ?
#
loop_
_entity_poly.entity_id
_entity_poly.type
_entity_poly.pdbx_seq_one_letter_code
_entity_poly.pdbx_strand_id
1 'polypeptide(L)'
;MERYQLLIYRYSRETKMILPELNDKRRSSLYVVRLLAATLVVMIFVFAGIAADAAVKQKGYASAEEAVKAFVAATKSNDDKELLSIFGPDEKKLISSGDPVSDKMRRERFISEY
;
A
#
# COMPACT_ATOMS: atom_id res chain seq x y z
N MET A 1 -26.85 -71.04 0.88
CA MET A 1 -25.95 -70.05 0.23
C MET A 1 -26.71 -68.89 -0.43
N GLU A 2 -27.83 -69.14 -1.11
CA GLU A 2 -28.55 -68.09 -1.86
C GLU A 2 -29.16 -66.95 -1.03
N ARG A 3 -29.61 -67.24 0.20
CA ARG A 3 -30.19 -66.20 1.08
C ARG A 3 -29.16 -65.15 1.53
N TYR A 4 -27.88 -65.53 1.64
CA TYR A 4 -26.80 -64.59 1.98
C TYR A 4 -26.51 -63.64 0.81
N GLN A 5 -26.56 -64.15 -0.43
CA GLN A 5 -26.35 -63.34 -1.62
C GLN A 5 -27.46 -62.29 -1.79
N LEU A 6 -28.72 -62.65 -1.50
CA LEU A 6 -29.84 -61.71 -1.53
C LEU A 6 -29.74 -60.63 -0.46
N LEU A 7 -29.23 -60.97 0.72
CA LEU A 7 -29.01 -60.01 1.81
C LEU A 7 -27.93 -59.00 1.46
N ILE A 8 -26.81 -59.45 0.89
CA ILE A 8 -25.72 -58.57 0.41
C ILE A 8 -26.20 -57.68 -0.74
N TYR A 9 -26.94 -58.25 -1.70
CA TYR A 9 -27.45 -57.52 -2.85
C TYR A 9 -28.52 -56.49 -2.46
N ARG A 10 -29.39 -56.81 -1.49
CA ARG A 10 -30.38 -55.88 -0.93
C ARG A 10 -29.70 -54.78 -0.10
N TYR A 11 -28.72 -55.12 0.72
CA TYR A 11 -27.98 -54.15 1.55
C TYR A 11 -27.18 -53.15 0.70
N SER A 12 -26.54 -53.60 -0.39
CA SER A 12 -25.82 -52.72 -1.33
C SER A 12 -26.76 -51.74 -2.06
N ARG A 13 -27.99 -52.19 -2.37
CA ARG A 13 -29.00 -51.36 -3.04
C ARG A 13 -29.60 -50.32 -2.09
N GLU A 14 -29.86 -50.68 -0.84
CA GLU A 14 -30.38 -49.78 0.19
C GLU A 14 -29.33 -48.74 0.63
N THR A 15 -28.07 -49.14 0.80
CA THR A 15 -26.97 -48.22 1.13
C THR A 15 -26.68 -47.21 0.00
N LYS A 16 -26.81 -47.60 -1.27
CA LYS A 16 -26.75 -46.66 -2.42
C LYS A 16 -27.93 -45.68 -2.50
N MET A 17 -29.06 -45.98 -1.85
CA MET A 17 -30.22 -45.08 -1.81
C MET A 17 -30.23 -44.16 -0.57
N ILE A 18 -29.56 -44.56 0.53
CA ILE A 18 -29.53 -43.79 1.79
C ILE A 18 -28.30 -42.88 1.86
N LEU A 19 -27.23 -43.18 1.13
CA LEU A 19 -26.13 -42.23 0.96
C LEU A 19 -26.56 -41.27 -0.16
N PRO A 20 -26.93 -40.01 0.13
CA PRO A 20 -26.81 -39.02 -0.92
C PRO A 20 -25.38 -39.13 -1.40
N GLU A 21 -25.16 -39.44 -2.68
CA GLU A 21 -23.89 -39.19 -3.36
C GLU A 21 -23.54 -37.75 -2.99
N LEU A 22 -22.72 -37.61 -1.94
CA LEU A 22 -22.35 -36.32 -1.43
C LEU A 22 -21.63 -35.72 -2.61
N ASN A 23 -22.30 -34.72 -3.18
CA ASN A 23 -21.88 -33.92 -4.30
C ASN A 23 -20.60 -33.16 -3.87
N ASP A 24 -19.55 -33.93 -3.69
CA ASP A 24 -18.28 -33.56 -3.08
C ASP A 24 -17.52 -32.70 -4.08
N LYS A 25 -17.72 -32.97 -5.38
CA LYS A 25 -17.14 -32.21 -6.47
C LYS A 25 -17.68 -30.77 -6.57
N ARG A 26 -19.00 -30.54 -6.39
CA ARG A 26 -19.55 -29.17 -6.41
C ARG A 26 -19.42 -28.45 -5.07
N ARG A 27 -19.53 -29.15 -3.94
CA ARG A 27 -19.29 -28.56 -2.61
C ARG A 27 -17.82 -28.16 -2.45
N SER A 28 -16.88 -29.03 -2.84
CA SER A 28 -15.44 -28.73 -2.89
C SER A 28 -15.13 -27.57 -3.84
N SER A 29 -15.74 -27.52 -5.03
CA SER A 29 -15.57 -26.39 -5.96
C SER A 29 -16.01 -25.05 -5.35
N LEU A 30 -17.14 -25.01 -4.62
CA LEU A 30 -17.58 -23.81 -3.92
C LEU A 30 -16.68 -23.44 -2.73
N TYR A 31 -16.11 -24.42 -2.01
CA TYR A 31 -15.13 -24.15 -0.95
C TYR A 31 -13.80 -23.66 -1.49
N VAL A 32 -13.30 -24.22 -2.59
CA VAL A 32 -12.08 -23.77 -3.28
C VAL A 32 -12.28 -22.33 -3.80
N VAL A 33 -13.43 -22.02 -4.41
CA VAL A 33 -13.75 -20.66 -4.83
C VAL A 33 -13.86 -19.69 -3.64
N ARG A 34 -14.46 -20.11 -2.52
CA ARG A 34 -14.52 -19.31 -1.29
C ARG A 34 -13.14 -19.08 -0.66
N LEU A 35 -12.27 -20.11 -0.64
CA LEU A 35 -10.91 -20.00 -0.15
C LEU A 35 -10.07 -19.07 -1.03
N LEU A 36 -10.20 -19.18 -2.37
CA LEU A 36 -9.53 -18.27 -3.31
C LEU A 36 -10.02 -16.82 -3.13
N ALA A 37 -11.33 -16.61 -2.99
CA ALA A 37 -11.88 -15.29 -2.71
C ALA A 37 -11.39 -14.72 -1.36
N ALA A 38 -11.32 -15.55 -0.31
CA ALA A 38 -10.78 -15.14 0.99
C ALA A 38 -9.30 -14.79 0.91
N THR A 39 -8.48 -15.55 0.15
CA THR A 39 -7.06 -15.21 -0.06
C THR A 39 -6.89 -13.92 -0.84
N LEU A 40 -7.73 -13.65 -1.83
CA LEU A 40 -7.72 -12.37 -2.56
C LEU A 40 -8.09 -11.20 -1.66
N VAL A 41 -9.11 -11.35 -0.81
CA VAL A 41 -9.49 -10.32 0.16
C VAL A 41 -8.36 -10.05 1.15
N VAL A 42 -7.72 -11.08 1.69
CA VAL A 42 -6.55 -10.93 2.58
C VAL A 42 -5.40 -10.23 1.86
N MET A 43 -5.12 -10.60 0.61
CA MET A 43 -4.06 -9.98 -0.20
C MET A 43 -4.36 -8.49 -0.49
N ILE A 44 -5.62 -8.14 -0.73
CA ILE A 44 -6.07 -6.75 -0.89
C ILE A 44 -5.90 -5.99 0.42
N PHE A 45 -6.25 -6.57 1.59
CA PHE A 45 -6.04 -5.92 2.88
C PHE A 45 -4.56 -5.75 3.24
N VAL A 46 -3.70 -6.69 2.84
CA VAL A 46 -2.24 -6.59 3.02
C VAL A 46 -1.65 -5.44 2.16
N PHE A 47 -2.16 -5.24 0.94
CA PHE A 47 -1.68 -4.18 0.05
C PHE A 47 -2.40 -2.83 0.24
N ALA A 48 -3.60 -2.80 0.80
CA ALA A 48 -4.37 -1.56 1.04
C ALA A 48 -3.80 -0.70 2.18
N GLY A 49 -2.85 -1.24 2.96
CA GLY A 49 -2.16 -0.52 4.04
C GLY A 49 -0.87 0.17 3.62
N ILE A 50 -0.40 0.01 2.38
CA ILE A 50 0.71 0.84 1.88
C ILE A 50 0.08 2.17 1.45
N ALA A 51 -0.18 3.03 2.43
CA ALA A 51 -0.20 4.45 2.16
C ALA A 51 1.17 4.75 1.56
N ALA A 52 1.22 4.87 0.22
CA ALA A 52 2.29 5.57 -0.44
C ALA A 52 2.17 7.00 0.07
N ASP A 53 2.83 7.26 1.20
CA ASP A 53 3.02 8.59 1.69
C ASP A 53 3.76 9.29 0.55
N ALA A 54 3.02 10.06 -0.22
CA ALA A 54 3.56 11.06 -1.12
C ALA A 54 4.15 12.20 -0.26
N ALA A 55 4.82 11.86 0.83
CA ALA A 55 5.80 12.68 1.47
C ALA A 55 6.74 13.10 0.36
N VAL A 56 6.75 14.39 0.09
CA VAL A 56 7.79 15.04 -0.69
C VAL A 56 9.10 14.53 -0.09
N LYS A 57 9.72 13.53 -0.73
CA LYS A 57 10.94 12.92 -0.18
C LYS A 57 11.95 14.04 -0.08
N GLN A 58 12.40 14.32 1.14
CA GLN A 58 13.52 15.20 1.38
C GLN A 58 14.64 14.76 0.42
N LYS A 59 15.14 15.69 -0.40
CA LYS A 59 16.27 15.41 -1.29
C LYS A 59 17.46 15.07 -0.42
N GLY A 60 17.92 13.82 -0.51
CA GLY A 60 19.21 13.42 0.02
C GLY A 60 20.31 13.95 -0.89
N TYR A 61 21.35 14.55 -0.30
CA TYR A 61 22.54 15.03 -1.00
C TYR A 61 23.72 14.13 -0.65
N ALA A 62 24.66 13.95 -1.59
CA ALA A 62 25.80 13.06 -1.37
C ALA A 62 26.85 13.69 -0.43
N SER A 63 26.86 15.03 -0.32
CA SER A 63 27.68 15.77 0.65
C SER A 63 26.96 17.01 1.21
N ALA A 64 27.50 17.55 2.30
CA ALA A 64 27.02 18.80 2.88
C ALA A 64 27.19 19.99 1.92
N GLU A 65 28.27 20.05 1.14
CA GLU A 65 28.46 21.13 0.17
C GLU A 65 27.40 21.13 -0.94
N GLU A 66 26.97 19.95 -1.39
CA GLU A 66 25.90 19.84 -2.39
C GLU A 66 24.55 20.34 -1.85
N ALA A 67 24.24 20.04 -0.59
CA ALA A 67 23.03 20.52 0.07
C ALA A 67 23.03 22.05 0.19
N VAL A 68 24.15 22.64 0.62
CA VAL A 68 24.30 24.11 0.72
C VAL A 68 24.17 24.76 -0.65
N LYS A 69 24.80 24.19 -1.68
CA LYS A 69 24.71 24.72 -3.06
C LYS A 69 23.28 24.72 -3.57
N ALA A 70 22.53 23.65 -3.32
CA ALA A 70 21.11 23.57 -3.69
C ALA A 70 20.27 24.58 -2.90
N PHE A 71 20.53 24.75 -1.61
CA PHE A 71 19.85 25.74 -0.77
C PHE A 71 20.08 27.18 -1.24
N VAL A 72 21.34 27.54 -1.54
CA VAL A 72 21.67 28.88 -2.06
C VAL A 72 21.02 29.12 -3.42
N ALA A 73 21.00 28.12 -4.30
CA ALA A 73 20.34 28.21 -5.60
C ALA A 73 18.83 28.44 -5.44
N ALA A 74 18.16 27.65 -4.60
CA ALA A 74 16.72 27.76 -4.32
C ALA A 74 16.35 29.09 -3.65
N THR A 75 17.21 29.59 -2.76
CA THR A 75 17.02 30.89 -2.10
C THR A 75 17.14 32.04 -3.11
N LYS A 76 18.09 31.96 -4.05
CA LYS A 76 18.27 32.95 -5.13
C LYS A 76 17.14 32.94 -6.14
N SER A 77 16.61 31.76 -6.49
CA SER A 77 15.48 31.61 -7.40
C SER A 77 14.14 31.91 -6.75
N ASN A 78 14.11 32.12 -5.42
CA ASN A 78 12.89 32.36 -4.65
C ASN A 78 11.89 31.19 -4.80
N ASP A 79 12.40 29.96 -4.99
CA ASP A 79 11.61 28.76 -5.26
C ASP A 79 11.29 28.03 -3.95
N ASP A 80 10.11 28.33 -3.41
CA ASP A 80 9.61 27.72 -2.18
C ASP A 80 9.44 26.19 -2.30
N LYS A 81 9.19 25.68 -3.51
CA LYS A 81 9.02 24.24 -3.75
C LYS A 81 10.36 23.52 -3.69
N GLU A 82 11.40 24.15 -4.23
CA GLU A 82 12.76 23.61 -4.14
C GLU A 82 13.29 23.68 -2.70
N LEU A 83 13.03 24.77 -1.97
CA LEU A 83 13.32 24.87 -0.55
C LEU A 83 12.58 23.79 0.26
N LEU A 84 11.30 23.54 -0.04
CA LEU A 84 10.53 22.45 0.59
C LEU A 84 11.11 21.07 0.29
N SER A 85 11.71 20.88 -0.89
CA SER A 85 12.37 19.62 -1.22
C SER A 85 13.68 19.41 -0.45
N ILE A 86 14.32 20.49 0.02
CA ILE A 86 15.56 20.44 0.81
C ILE A 86 15.27 20.17 2.29
N PHE A 87 14.32 20.90 2.87
CA PHE A 87 13.97 20.79 4.29
C PHE A 87 12.94 19.69 4.59
N GLY A 88 12.09 19.36 3.62
CA GLY A 88 11.01 18.39 3.76
C GLY A 88 9.62 19.03 3.91
N PRO A 89 8.55 18.21 3.78
CA PRO A 89 7.17 18.68 3.71
C PRO A 89 6.66 19.33 5.01
N ASP A 90 7.21 18.93 6.16
CA ASP A 90 6.79 19.44 7.47
C ASP A 90 7.36 20.84 7.76
N GLU A 91 8.39 21.26 7.04
CA GLU A 91 9.12 22.50 7.32
C GLU A 91 8.60 23.71 6.52
N LYS A 92 7.38 23.63 5.99
CA LYS A 92 6.74 24.73 5.26
C LYS A 92 6.68 26.04 6.05
N LYS A 93 6.56 25.95 7.37
CA LYS A 93 6.56 27.11 8.29
C LYS A 93 7.92 27.80 8.41
N LEU A 94 9.02 27.10 8.12
CA LEU A 94 10.36 27.70 8.10
C LEU A 94 10.61 28.45 6.79
N ILE A 95 9.98 28.00 5.71
CA ILE A 95 10.19 28.53 4.36
C ILE A 95 9.27 29.72 4.09
N SER A 96 8.02 29.64 4.51
CA SER A 96 7.03 30.71 4.31
C SER A 96 6.36 31.13 5.60
N SER A 97 6.38 32.44 5.84
CA SER A 97 5.65 33.08 6.94
C SER A 97 4.17 33.34 6.60
N GLY A 98 3.76 33.04 5.37
CA GLY A 98 2.41 33.32 4.86
C GLY A 98 2.28 34.66 4.13
N ASP A 99 3.32 35.49 4.15
CA ASP A 99 3.43 36.72 3.35
C ASP A 99 4.61 36.62 2.35
N PRO A 100 4.32 36.52 1.04
CA PRO A 100 5.35 36.39 0.01
C PRO A 100 6.30 37.59 -0.07
N VAL A 101 5.88 38.80 0.32
CA VAL A 101 6.74 39.99 0.31
C VAL A 101 7.77 39.90 1.43
N SER A 102 7.31 39.60 2.66
CA SER A 102 8.20 39.39 3.79
C SER A 102 9.16 38.22 3.54
N ASP A 103 8.71 37.13 2.90
CA ASP A 103 9.55 35.96 2.63
C ASP A 103 10.65 36.30 1.62
N LYS A 104 10.33 37.04 0.55
CA LYS A 104 11.33 37.51 -0.42
C LYS A 104 12.36 38.44 0.22
N MET A 105 11.93 39.41 1.03
CA MET A 105 12.85 40.31 1.74
C MET A 105 13.76 39.57 2.71
N ARG A 106 13.24 38.55 3.41
CA ARG A 106 14.01 37.74 4.36
C ARG A 106 15.10 36.95 3.62
N ARG A 107 14.78 36.40 2.44
CA ARG A 107 15.73 35.69 1.56
C ARG A 107 16.77 36.62 0.94
N GLU A 108 16.36 37.79 0.45
CA GLU A 108 17.29 38.80 -0.08
C GLU A 108 18.29 39.27 0.98
N ARG A 109 17.82 39.53 2.21
CA ARG A 109 18.70 39.87 3.32
C ARG A 109 19.70 38.74 3.61
N PHE A 110 19.23 37.50 3.66
CA PHE A 110 20.09 36.34 3.88
C PHE A 110 21.21 36.24 2.82
N ILE A 111 20.88 36.41 1.53
CA ILE A 111 21.87 36.39 0.44
C ILE A 111 22.85 37.59 0.51
N SER A 112 22.42 38.72 1.06
CA SER A 112 23.31 39.87 1.22
C SER A 112 24.30 39.73 2.38
N GLU A 113 23.97 38.91 3.38
CA GLU A 113 24.77 38.74 4.60
C GLU A 113 25.68 37.50 4.57
N TYR A 114 25.42 36.52 3.70
CA TYR A 114 26.15 35.24 3.59
C TYR A 114 26.54 34.90 2.15
#